data_AF-G9WYS8-F1
#
_entry.id   AF-G9WYS8-F1
#
_cell.length_a   1.000
_cell.length_b   1.000
_cell.length_c   1.000
_cell.angle_alpha   90.00
_cell.angle_beta   90.00
_cell.angle_gamma   90.00
#
_symmetry.space_group_name_H-M   'P 1'
#
loop_
_entity.id
_entity.type
_entity.pdbx_description
1 polymer ?
#
loop_
_entity_poly.entity_id
_entity_poly.type
_entity_poly.pdbx_seq_one_letter_code
_entity_poly.pdbx_strand_id
1 'polypeptide(L)'
;MTSSHVKSIAIRMGLDEIIENAGGHIVPDTCPDQPCWHFLKGKVGLTESPKCAYYPQRRGINFVIRDLDTCINAAITGEVK
;
A
#
# COMPACT_ATOMS: atom_id res chain seq x y z
N MET A 1 -0.75 0.87 -4.64
CA MET A 1 -1.06 1.99 -5.57
C MET A 1 -0.73 1.54 -6.97
N THR A 2 -1.54 1.88 -7.96
CA THR A 2 -1.36 1.41 -9.33
C THR A 2 -1.99 2.37 -10.35
N SER A 3 -1.89 2.07 -11.64
CA SER A 3 -2.57 2.86 -12.69
C SER A 3 -4.08 2.59 -12.70
N SER A 4 -4.86 3.54 -13.22
CA SER A 4 -6.32 3.36 -13.39
C SER A 4 -6.66 2.14 -14.25
N HIS A 5 -5.79 1.79 -15.19
CA HIS A 5 -5.95 0.60 -16.02
C HIS A 5 -5.94 -0.69 -15.18
N VAL A 6 -5.02 -0.83 -14.24
CA VAL A 6 -4.95 -2.03 -13.38
C VAL A 6 -6.18 -2.16 -12.49
N LYS A 7 -6.67 -1.05 -11.90
CA LYS A 7 -7.93 -1.06 -11.14
C LYS A 7 -9.10 -1.53 -12.01
N SER A 8 -9.19 -1.05 -13.26
CA SER A 8 -10.27 -1.46 -14.18
C SER A 8 -10.24 -2.96 -14.50
N ILE A 9 -9.05 -3.56 -14.63
CA ILE A 9 -8.90 -4.99 -14.84
C ILE A 9 -9.26 -5.77 -13.58
N ALA A 10 -8.81 -5.31 -12.41
CA ALA A 10 -9.13 -5.96 -11.13
C ALA A 10 -10.64 -6.01 -10.86
N ILE A 11 -11.38 -4.94 -11.21
CA ILE A 11 -12.85 -4.91 -11.14
C ILE A 11 -13.46 -5.97 -12.06
N ARG A 12 -13.03 -6.03 -13.33
CA ARG A 12 -13.55 -6.99 -14.32
C ARG A 12 -13.28 -8.45 -13.93
N MET A 13 -12.19 -8.69 -13.21
CA MET A 13 -11.83 -10.02 -12.70
C MET A 13 -12.53 -10.38 -11.38
N GLY A 14 -13.29 -9.44 -10.77
CA GLY A 14 -13.88 -9.63 -9.45
C GLY A 14 -12.87 -9.58 -8.29
N LEU A 15 -11.59 -9.31 -8.56
CA LEU A 15 -10.55 -9.22 -7.53
C LEU A 15 -10.71 -7.98 -6.66
N ASP A 16 -11.25 -6.91 -7.22
CA ASP A 16 -11.45 -5.66 -6.49
C ASP A 16 -12.40 -5.86 -5.31
N GLU A 17 -13.54 -6.52 -5.54
CA GLU A 17 -14.53 -6.81 -4.51
C GLU A 17 -13.96 -7.73 -3.41
N ILE A 18 -13.16 -8.73 -3.79
CA ILE A 18 -12.49 -9.62 -2.82
C ILE A 18 -11.56 -8.82 -1.91
N ILE A 19 -10.77 -7.89 -2.48
CA ILE A 19 -9.81 -7.07 -1.74
C ILE A 19 -10.54 -6.08 -0.82
N GLU A 20 -11.57 -5.40 -1.33
CA GLU A 20 -12.38 -4.45 -0.54
C GLU A 20 -13.09 -5.15 0.63
N ASN A 21 -13.67 -6.33 0.41
CA ASN A 21 -14.31 -7.12 1.48
C ASN A 21 -13.31 -7.62 2.53
N ALA A 22 -12.04 -7.77 2.18
CA ALA A 22 -10.96 -8.08 3.12
C ALA A 22 -10.42 -6.83 3.85
N GLY A 23 -10.95 -5.63 3.56
CA GLY A 23 -10.49 -4.35 4.12
C GLY A 23 -9.24 -3.77 3.43
N GLY A 24 -8.84 -4.33 2.30
CA GLY A 24 -7.78 -3.79 1.44
C GLY A 24 -8.34 -2.82 0.40
N HIS A 25 -7.49 -1.95 -0.14
CA HIS A 25 -7.90 -0.99 -1.16
C HIS A 25 -6.90 -0.93 -2.32
N ILE A 26 -7.41 -1.08 -3.54
CA ILE A 26 -6.64 -0.73 -4.74
C ILE A 26 -6.82 0.76 -4.98
N VAL A 27 -5.76 1.54 -4.73
CA VAL A 27 -5.73 2.99 -4.97
C VAL A 27 -5.16 3.29 -6.37
N PRO A 28 -5.99 3.71 -7.35
CA PRO A 28 -5.54 4.04 -8.70
C PRO A 28 -5.01 5.46 -8.81
N ASP A 29 -4.30 5.73 -9.92
CA ASP A 29 -3.90 7.06 -10.41
C ASP A 29 -3.10 7.91 -9.40
N THR A 30 -2.33 7.25 -8.55
CA THR A 30 -1.54 7.93 -7.52
C THR A 30 -0.19 7.28 -7.29
N CYS A 31 0.72 8.06 -6.73
CA CYS A 31 2.08 7.67 -6.38
C CYS A 31 2.26 7.83 -4.86
N PRO A 32 3.14 7.02 -4.22
CA PRO A 32 3.47 7.22 -2.80
C PRO A 32 4.05 8.61 -2.51
N ASP A 33 4.55 9.31 -3.53
CA ASP A 33 5.14 10.64 -3.41
C ASP A 33 4.11 11.79 -3.40
N GLN A 34 2.82 11.50 -3.62
CA GLN A 34 1.77 12.51 -3.58
C GLN A 34 1.62 13.09 -2.15
N PRO A 35 1.27 14.38 -1.99
CA PRO A 35 1.22 15.04 -0.69
C PRO A 35 0.01 14.64 0.18
N CYS A 36 -0.87 13.75 -0.29
CA CYS A 36 -2.09 13.34 0.41
C CYS A 36 -1.86 12.33 1.55
N TRP A 37 -0.64 11.79 1.71
CA TRP A 37 -0.35 10.73 2.69
C TRP A 37 0.03 11.22 4.10
N HIS A 38 -0.12 12.53 4.40
CA HIS A 38 0.34 13.11 5.66
C HIS A 38 -0.28 12.48 6.92
N PHE A 39 -1.48 11.90 6.80
CA PHE A 39 -2.15 11.19 7.90
C PHE A 39 -1.41 9.93 8.38
N LEU A 40 -0.43 9.45 7.61
CA LEU A 40 0.46 8.33 7.98
C LEU A 40 1.68 8.77 8.81
N LYS A 41 1.89 10.07 8.98
CA LYS A 41 3.04 10.60 9.73
C LYS A 41 3.03 10.07 11.17
N GLY A 42 4.20 9.61 11.64
CA GLY A 42 4.35 9.01 12.97
C GLY A 42 3.87 7.56 13.09
N LYS A 43 3.28 6.99 12.04
CA LYS A 43 2.97 5.55 11.97
C LYS A 43 4.14 4.77 11.36
N VAL A 44 4.17 3.47 11.60
CA VAL A 44 5.08 2.53 10.94
C VAL A 44 4.29 1.80 9.87
N GLY A 45 4.72 1.90 8.62
CA GLY A 45 4.15 1.15 7.50
C GLY A 45 5.09 0.05 7.00
N LEU A 46 4.56 -0.85 6.19
CA LEU A 46 5.33 -1.87 5.47
C LEU A 46 5.16 -1.68 3.97
N THR A 47 6.19 -2.03 3.20
CA THR A 47 6.12 -2.02 1.73
C THR A 47 7.14 -2.96 1.11
N GLU A 48 6.77 -3.51 -0.02
CA GLU A 48 7.61 -4.25 -0.96
C GLU A 48 8.32 -3.35 -1.98
N SER A 49 7.98 -2.06 -2.01
CA SER A 49 8.53 -1.09 -2.97
C SER A 49 9.62 -0.23 -2.36
N PRO A 50 10.87 -0.29 -2.87
CA PRO A 50 11.93 0.62 -2.45
C PRO A 50 11.55 2.10 -2.63
N LYS A 51 10.85 2.43 -3.71
CA LYS A 51 10.38 3.80 -3.97
C LYS A 51 9.43 4.29 -2.88
N CYS A 52 8.50 3.44 -2.46
CA CYS A 52 7.54 3.76 -1.40
C CYS A 52 8.22 3.89 -0.02
N ALA A 53 9.32 3.18 0.21
CA ALA A 53 10.10 3.36 1.41
C ALA A 53 10.87 4.68 1.41
N TYR A 54 11.57 5.02 0.33
CA TYR A 54 12.52 6.14 0.36
C TYR A 54 11.89 7.53 0.15
N TYR A 55 10.86 7.67 -0.71
CA TYR A 55 10.35 9.00 -1.07
C TYR A 55 9.53 9.65 0.05
N PRO A 56 8.59 8.92 0.71
CA PRO A 56 7.78 9.47 1.81
C PRO A 56 8.58 9.78 3.08
N GLN A 57 9.77 9.17 3.27
CA GLN A 57 10.65 9.45 4.42
C GLN A 57 10.99 10.94 4.54
N ARG A 58 11.16 11.64 3.40
CA ARG A 58 11.39 13.10 3.38
C ARG A 58 10.24 13.91 3.97
N ARG A 59 9.05 13.33 4.07
CA ARG A 59 7.83 13.91 4.65
C ARG A 59 7.49 13.34 6.05
N GLY A 60 8.40 12.56 6.65
CA GLY A 60 8.24 11.96 7.98
C GLY A 60 7.32 10.73 8.01
N ILE A 61 7.11 10.08 6.86
CA ILE A 61 6.35 8.84 6.74
C ILE A 61 7.34 7.70 6.52
N ASN A 62 7.38 6.74 7.43
CA ASN A 62 8.38 5.69 7.45
C ASN A 62 7.74 4.34 7.08
N PHE A 63 8.26 3.71 6.04
CA PHE A 63 7.94 2.34 5.68
C PHE A 63 9.16 1.44 5.82
N VAL A 64 8.93 0.22 6.31
CA VAL A 64 9.92 -0.86 6.39
C VAL A 64 9.79 -1.74 5.16
N ILE A 65 10.91 -2.02 4.49
CA ILE A 65 10.91 -2.87 3.29
C ILE A 65 10.79 -4.35 3.69
N ARG A 66 9.83 -5.07 3.11
CA ARG A 66 9.62 -6.52 3.24
C ARG A 66 9.14 -7.12 1.92
N ASP A 67 9.21 -8.43 1.75
CA ASP A 67 8.57 -9.09 0.61
C ASP A 67 7.03 -9.02 0.72
N LEU A 68 6.35 -9.34 -0.40
CA LEU A 68 4.91 -9.23 -0.50
C LEU A 68 4.17 -10.12 0.50
N ASP A 69 4.61 -11.37 0.67
CA ASP A 69 3.95 -12.33 1.56
C ASP A 69 4.06 -11.87 3.02
N THR A 70 5.23 -11.36 3.41
CA THR A 70 5.41 -10.75 4.73
C THR A 70 4.51 -9.53 4.94
N CYS A 71 4.36 -8.66 3.92
CA CYS A 71 3.45 -7.51 4.01
C CYS A 71 1.99 -7.93 4.19
N ILE A 72 1.54 -8.95 3.45
CA ILE A 72 0.17 -9.49 3.56
C ILE A 72 -0.05 -10.12 4.93
N ASN A 73 0.88 -10.95 5.40
CA ASN A 73 0.79 -11.56 6.72
C ASN A 73 0.73 -10.51 7.84
N ALA A 74 1.58 -9.48 7.78
CA ALA A 74 1.59 -8.39 8.74
C ALA A 74 0.28 -7.58 8.73
N ALA A 75 -0.37 -7.43 7.57
CA ALA A 75 -1.68 -6.78 7.48
C ALA A 75 -2.79 -7.58 8.18
N ILE A 76 -2.68 -8.91 8.20
CA ILE A 76 -3.64 -9.80 8.87
C ILE A 76 -3.36 -9.88 10.37
N THR A 77 -2.10 -10.00 10.78
CA THR A 77 -1.70 -10.22 12.18
C THR A 77 -1.51 -8.93 12.97
N GLY A 78 -1.28 -7.81 12.30
CA GLY A 78 -0.93 -6.53 12.94
C GLY A 78 0.51 -6.43 13.43
N GLU A 79 1.37 -7.41 13.12
CA GLU A 79 2.76 -7.46 13.57
C GLU A 79 3.73 -7.85 12.44
N VAL A 80 4.97 -7.36 12.52
CA VAL A 80 6.05 -7.74 11.60
C VAL A 80 6.93 -8.78 12.29
N LYS A 81 7.02 -9.97 11.70
CA LYS A 81 7.96 -11.03 12.12
C LYS A 81 9.30 -10.91 11.42
#